data_AF-A0A1I7FF78-F1
#
_entry.id   AF-A0A1I7FF78-F1
#
_cell.length_a   1.000
_cell.length_b   1.000
_cell.length_c   1.000
_cell.angle_alpha   90.00
_cell.angle_beta   90.00
_cell.angle_gamma   90.00
#
_symmetry.space_group_name_H-M   'P 1'
#
loop_
_entity.id
_entity.type
_entity.pdbx_description
1 polymer ?
#
loop_
_entity_poly.entity_id
_entity_poly.type
_entity_poly.pdbx_seq_one_letter_code
_entity_poly.pdbx_strand_id
1 'polypeptide(L)' 'MNIHLCKGDETLEQALEYINEHDKEGRKYTFDKEKDRCYIGDEVFATAPCIINYKNNYWALHYIE' A
#
# COMPACT_ATOMS: atom_id res chain seq x y z
N MET A 1 7.19 -7.28 -4.69
CA MET A 1 5.86 -6.79 -4.28
C MET A 1 5.55 -7.29 -2.89
N ASN A 2 5.29 -6.39 -1.94
CA ASN A 2 4.77 -6.70 -0.60
C ASN A 2 3.28 -6.34 -0.54
N ILE A 3 2.48 -7.06 0.25
CA ILE A 3 1.05 -6.75 0.44
C ILE A 3 0.76 -6.67 1.94
N HIS A 4 0.39 -5.48 2.41
CA HIS A 4 -0.09 -5.26 3.77
C HIS A 4 -1.60 -5.55 3.84
N LEU A 5 -1.97 -6.55 4.63
CA LEU A 5 -3.36 -6.90 4.88
C LEU A 5 -3.85 -6.16 6.12
N CYS A 6 -4.72 -5.17 5.93
CA CYS A 6 -5.22 -4.41 7.06
C CYS A 6 -6.01 -5.29 8.03
N LYS A 7 -5.76 -5.15 9.32
CA LYS A 7 -6.41 -5.94 10.37
C LYS A 7 -7.39 -5.11 11.20
N GLY A 8 -8.57 -5.69 11.50
CA GLY A 8 -9.56 -5.08 12.38
C GLY A 8 -9.97 -3.68 11.90
N ASP A 9 -9.79 -2.69 12.77
CA ASP A 9 -10.15 -1.29 12.54
C ASP A 9 -8.98 -0.43 12.01
N GLU A 10 -7.89 -1.05 11.56
CA GLU A 10 -6.74 -0.35 10.99
C GLU A 10 -7.14 0.56 9.82
N THR A 11 -6.70 1.81 9.84
CA THR A 11 -6.93 2.75 8.74
C THR A 11 -5.85 2.64 7.67
N LEU A 12 -6.12 3.20 6.48
CA LEU A 12 -5.12 3.26 5.42
C LEU A 12 -3.87 4.06 5.83
N GLU A 13 -4.03 5.10 6.64
CA GLU A 13 -2.93 5.88 7.21
C GLU A 13 -2.09 5.05 8.18
N GLN A 14 -2.72 4.28 9.07
CA GLN A 14 -2.02 3.41 10.01
C GLN A 14 -1.25 2.30 9.28
N ALA A 15 -1.84 1.75 8.22
CA ALA A 15 -1.16 0.79 7.36
C ALA A 15 0.08 1.40 6.69
N LEU A 16 -0.04 2.63 6.14
CA LEU A 16 1.09 3.34 5.54
C LEU A 16 2.21 3.62 6.56
N GLU A 17 1.85 4.07 7.76
CA GLU A 17 2.79 4.33 8.85
C GLU A 17 3.53 3.04 9.22
N TYR A 18 2.80 1.94 9.46
CA TYR A 18 3.38 0.64 9.76
C TYR A 18 4.36 0.17 8.68
N ILE A 19 3.97 0.26 7.40
CA ILE A 19 4.83 -0.10 6.26
C ILE A 19 6.12 0.74 6.27
N ASN A 20 6.01 2.04 6.50
CA ASN A 20 7.13 2.97 6.51
C ASN A 20 8.07 2.81 7.72
N GLU A 21 7.57 2.31 8.85
CA GLU A 21 8.36 2.01 10.05
C GLU A 21 9.08 0.65 9.97
N HIS A 22 8.47 -0.31 9.26
CA HIS A 22 8.95 -1.70 9.20
C HIS A 22 9.65 -2.06 7.88
N ASP A 23 9.86 -1.09 6.99
CA ASP A 23 10.67 -1.29 5.78
C ASP A 23 12.14 -1.52 6.13
N LYS A 24 12.65 -2.70 5.81
CA LYS A 24 14.01 -3.13 6.14
C LYS A 24 15.10 -2.37 5.39
N GLU A 25 14.74 -1.73 4.29
CA GLU A 25 15.65 -1.03 3.39
C GLU A 25 15.58 0.50 3.63
N GLY A 26 14.79 0.93 4.62
CA GLY A 26 14.59 2.34 4.96
C GLY A 26 13.83 3.13 3.90
N ARG A 27 13.14 2.45 2.98
CA ARG A 27 12.36 3.09 1.92
C ARG A 27 11.12 3.74 2.51
N LYS A 28 10.69 4.83 1.88
CA LYS A 28 9.47 5.54 2.23
C LYS A 28 8.48 5.47 1.09
N TYR A 29 7.25 5.13 1.45
CA TYR A 29 6.13 4.96 0.55
C TYR A 29 5.08 6.04 0.82
N THR A 30 4.29 6.33 -0.19
CA THR A 30 3.09 7.16 -0.13
C THR A 30 2.04 6.64 -1.12
N PHE A 31 0.82 7.13 -1.00
CA PHE A 31 -0.28 6.86 -1.92
C PHE A 31 -1.36 7.95 -1.80
N ASP A 32 -2.12 8.15 -2.87
CA ASP A 32 -3.33 8.94 -2.97
C ASP A 32 -4.55 8.00 -2.87
N LYS A 33 -5.40 8.22 -1.86
CA LYS A 33 -6.57 7.37 -1.57
C LYS A 33 -7.55 7.22 -2.74
N GLU A 34 -7.64 8.21 -3.61
CA GLU A 34 -8.58 8.20 -4.72
C GLU A 34 -7.94 7.71 -6.01
N LYS A 35 -6.69 8.12 -6.27
CA LYS A 35 -6.01 7.81 -7.54
C LYS A 35 -5.31 6.46 -7.56
N ASP A 36 -4.79 6.02 -6.42
CA ASP A 36 -3.96 4.80 -6.37
C ASP A 36 -4.77 3.55 -6.06
N ARG A 37 -6.11 3.65 -6.06
CA ARG A 37 -6.98 2.48 -5.96
C ARG A 37 -6.83 1.62 -7.21
N CYS A 38 -6.58 0.33 -7.02
CA CYS A 38 -6.35 -0.62 -8.10
C CYS A 38 -7.10 -1.93 -7.88
N TYR A 39 -7.09 -2.79 -8.91
CA TYR A 39 -7.74 -4.09 -8.92
C TYR A 39 -6.75 -5.20 -9.29
N ILE A 40 -7.04 -6.42 -8.84
CA ILE A 40 -6.26 -7.60 -9.23
C ILE A 40 -6.38 -7.76 -10.75
N GLY A 41 -5.23 -7.81 -11.43
CA GLY A 41 -5.13 -7.88 -12.89
C GLY A 41 -4.70 -6.57 -13.53
N ASP A 42 -4.77 -5.45 -12.81
CA ASP A 42 -4.21 -4.19 -13.30
C ASP A 42 -2.68 -4.25 -13.33
N GLU A 43 -2.07 -3.60 -14.32
CA GLU A 43 -0.60 -3.50 -14.41
C GLU A 43 -0.02 -2.80 -13.18
N VAL A 44 -0.68 -1.76 -12.68
CA VAL A 44 -0.26 -1.04 -11.46
C VAL A 44 -0.28 -1.95 -10.23
N PHE A 45 -1.27 -2.85 -10.13
CA PHE A 45 -1.30 -3.83 -9.04
C PHE A 45 -0.12 -4.80 -9.13
N ALA A 46 0.18 -5.29 -10.34
CA ALA A 46 1.25 -6.26 -10.57
C ALA A 46 2.66 -5.68 -10.40
N THR A 47 2.82 -4.37 -10.64
CA THR A 47 4.12 -3.69 -10.65
C THR A 47 4.40 -2.86 -9.40
N ALA A 48 3.38 -2.60 -8.56
CA ALA A 48 3.56 -1.82 -7.35
C ALA A 48 4.62 -2.44 -6.41
N PRO A 49 5.50 -1.62 -5.82
CA PRO A 49 6.45 -2.11 -4.84
C PRO A 49 5.74 -2.64 -3.58
N CYS A 50 4.66 -1.98 -3.16
CA CYS A 50 3.83 -2.37 -2.02
C CYS A 50 2.34 -2.13 -2.33
N ILE A 51 1.46 -2.98 -1.78
CA ILE A 51 0.01 -2.87 -1.88
C ILE A 51 -0.58 -2.82 -0.47
N ILE A 52 -1.52 -1.92 -0.22
CA ILE A 52 -2.41 -2.03 0.95
C ILE A 52 -3.70 -2.72 0.52
N ASN A 53 -4.08 -3.80 1.21
CA ASN A 53 -5.42 -4.35 1.16
C ASN A 53 -6.22 -3.85 2.38
N TYR A 54 -7.23 -3.03 2.13
CA TYR A 54 -8.15 -2.55 3.15
C TYR A 54 -9.59 -2.89 2.76
N LYS A 55 -10.24 -3.75 3.56
CA LYS A 55 -11.63 -4.19 3.35
C LYS A 55 -11.87 -4.70 1.92
N ASN A 56 -11.00 -5.58 1.42
CA ASN A 56 -11.03 -6.14 0.05
C ASN A 56 -10.87 -5.11 -1.08
N ASN A 57 -10.36 -3.93 -0.78
CA ASN A 57 -9.95 -2.94 -1.77
C ASN A 57 -8.43 -2.79 -1.72
N TYR A 58 -7.83 -2.43 -2.85
CA TYR A 58 -6.37 -2.39 -3.00
C TYR A 58 -5.90 -0.98 -3.36
N TRP A 59 -4.78 -0.58 -2.76
CA TRP A 59 -4.08 0.67 -3.08
C TRP A 59 -2.62 0.36 -3.41
N ALA A 60 -2.16 0.86 -4.55
CA ALA A 60 -0.79 0.71 -5.03
C ALA A 60 0.08 1.84 -4.47
N LEU A 61 0.99 1.49 -3.56
CA LEU A 61 1.94 2.44 -2.99
C LEU A 61 3.08 2.69 -3.98
N HIS A 62 3.58 3.92 -3.98
CA HIS A 62 4.77 4.32 -4.70
C HIS A 62 5.77 4.97 -3.73
N TYR A 63 7.01 5.09 -4.17
CA TYR A 63 8.05 5.70 -3.33
C TYR A 63 7.85 7.22 -3.23
N ILE A 64 8.19 7.78 -2.07
CA ILE A 64 8.34 9.24 -1.93
C ILE A 64 9.61 9.63 -2.71
N GLU A 65 9.46 10.49 -3.72
CA GLU A 65 10.59 11.12 -4.42
C GLU A 65 11.37 12.09 -3.52
#